data_AF-A0A2M9P5E9-F1
#
_entry.id   AF-A0A2M9P5E9-F1
#
_cell.length_a   1.000
_cell.length_b   1.000
_cell.length_c   1.000
_cell.angle_alpha   90.00
_cell.angle_beta   90.00
_cell.angle_gamma   90.00
#
_symmetry.space_group_name_H-M   'P 1'
#
loop_
_entity.id
_entity.type
_entity.pdbx_description
1 polymer ?
#
loop_
_entity_poly.entity_id
_entity_poly.type
_entity_poly.pdbx_seq_one_letter_code
_entity_poly.pdbx_strand_id
1 'polypeptide(L)'
;DPQAKQRLIVELYDKFFEAFPRTTEKLGIVYTPVEIVDFIIHSVNEMLLKHFGQTLGSKGVHILDPFVGTGTFITRLLQSGLIGPEEMERKYREELHAN
;
A
#
# COMPACT_ATOMS: atom_id res chain seq x y z
N ASP A 1 9.80 10.08 -14.75
CA ASP A 1 9.21 8.75 -14.57
C ASP A 1 8.92 8.51 -13.09
N PRO A 2 7.64 8.42 -12.67
CA PRO A 2 7.25 8.13 -11.28
C PRO A 2 7.85 6.84 -10.72
N GLN A 3 8.02 5.81 -11.56
CA GLN A 3 8.62 4.55 -11.11
C GLN A 3 10.11 4.69 -10.82
N ALA A 4 10.83 5.51 -11.59
CA ALA A 4 12.23 5.82 -11.31
C ALA A 4 12.41 6.54 -9.97
N LYS A 5 11.47 7.42 -9.58
CA LYS A 5 11.50 8.09 -8.26
C LYS A 5 11.24 7.11 -7.12
N GLN A 6 10.28 6.19 -7.27
CA GLN A 6 10.03 5.14 -6.28
C GLN A 6 11.22 4.20 -6.11
N ARG A 7 11.82 3.73 -7.21
CA ARG A 7 13.04 2.91 -7.18
C ARG A 7 14.20 3.62 -6.48
N LEU A 8 14.40 4.91 -6.77
CA LEU A 8 15.43 5.71 -6.10
C LEU A 8 15.18 5.85 -4.60
N ILE A 9 13.92 6.03 -4.17
CA ILE A 9 13.57 6.11 -2.75
C ILE A 9 13.87 4.77 -2.06
N VAL A 10 13.49 3.64 -2.68
CA VAL A 10 13.78 2.29 -2.15
C VAL A 10 15.28 2.07 -2.04
N GLU A 11 16.05 2.37 -3.09
CA GLU A 11 17.52 2.21 -3.07
C GLU A 11 18.22 3.09 -2.04
N LEU A 12 17.77 4.35 -1.88
CA LEU A 12 18.31 5.25 -0.87
C LEU A 12 17.99 4.73 0.54
N TYR A 13 16.80 4.19 0.73
CA TYR A 13 16.38 3.57 1.98
C TYR A 13 17.26 2.36 2.28
N ASP A 14 17.30 1.37 1.38
CA ASP A 14 18.06 0.12 1.55
C ASP A 14 19.53 0.40 1.87
N LYS A 15 20.19 1.27 1.08
CA LYS A 15 21.59 1.64 1.31
C LYS A 15 21.79 2.38 2.63
N PHE A 16 20.85 3.23 3.04
CA PHE A 16 20.93 3.94 4.32
C PHE A 16 20.78 2.99 5.50
N PHE A 17 19.85 2.03 5.46
CA PHE A 17 19.65 1.09 6.57
C PHE A 17 20.70 -0.02 6.63
N GLU A 18 21.26 -0.45 5.48
CA GLU A 18 22.45 -1.31 5.45
C GLU A 18 23.67 -0.61 6.08
N ALA A 19 23.84 0.70 5.82
CA ALA A 19 24.96 1.47 6.35
C ALA A 19 24.81 1.81 7.85
N PHE A 20 23.59 1.80 8.40
CA PHE A 20 23.32 2.22 9.79
C PHE A 20 22.41 1.25 10.57
N PRO A 21 22.80 -0.03 10.74
CA PRO A 21 21.94 -1.07 11.33
C PRO A 21 21.47 -0.76 12.77
N ARG A 22 22.32 -0.12 13.58
CA ARG A 22 21.96 0.31 14.96
C ARG A 22 20.94 1.46 14.98
N THR A 23 20.84 2.23 13.91
CA THR A 23 19.84 3.29 13.75
C THR A 23 18.53 2.68 13.24
N THR A 24 18.59 1.71 12.34
CA THR A 24 17.45 0.90 11.86
C THR A 24 16.69 0.23 12.99
N GLU A 25 17.40 -0.51 13.85
CA GLU A 25 16.80 -1.21 15.00
C GLU A 25 16.18 -0.25 16.01
N LYS A 26 16.79 0.93 16.21
CA LYS A 26 16.27 1.96 17.12
C LYS A 26 15.05 2.70 16.57
N LEU A 27 14.94 2.84 15.25
CA LEU A 27 13.79 3.49 14.60
C LEU A 27 12.60 2.53 14.44
N GLY A 28 12.81 1.21 14.60
CA GLY A 28 11.73 0.22 14.62
C GLY A 28 10.97 0.08 13.29
N ILE A 29 11.60 0.46 12.18
CA ILE A 29 10.94 0.49 10.87
C ILE A 29 10.91 -0.92 10.29
N VAL A 30 9.73 -1.55 10.34
CA VAL A 30 9.50 -2.87 9.75
C VAL A 30 9.05 -2.69 8.30
N TYR A 31 9.78 -3.30 7.37
CA TYR A 31 9.36 -3.36 5.97
C TYR A 31 8.61 -4.66 5.71
N THR A 32 7.33 -4.55 5.37
CA THR A 32 6.55 -5.70 4.89
C THR A 32 6.96 -5.98 3.43
N PRO A 33 7.43 -7.20 3.10
CA PRO A 33 7.76 -7.56 1.71
C PRO A 33 6.62 -7.26 0.75
N VAL A 34 6.95 -6.74 -0.43
CA VAL A 34 5.94 -6.28 -1.42
C VAL A 34 5.02 -7.42 -1.84
N GLU A 35 5.57 -8.62 -1.97
CA GLU A 35 4.84 -9.83 -2.35
C GLU A 35 3.76 -10.19 -1.32
N ILE A 36 4.04 -9.95 -0.03
CA ILE A 36 3.07 -10.18 1.05
C ILE A 36 1.96 -9.13 1.00
N VAL A 37 2.34 -7.86 0.79
CA VAL A 37 1.37 -6.76 0.66
C VAL A 37 0.44 -7.00 -0.53
N ASP A 38 0.99 -7.36 -1.68
CA ASP A 38 0.24 -7.66 -2.89
C ASP A 38 -0.69 -8.86 -2.67
N PHE A 39 -0.20 -9.93 -2.04
CA PHE A 39 -1.02 -11.10 -1.72
C PHE A 39 -2.23 -10.71 -0.87
N ILE A 40 -2.04 -9.90 0.17
CA ILE A 40 -3.12 -9.45 1.05
C ILE A 40 -4.14 -8.61 0.27
N ILE A 41 -3.68 -7.65 -0.52
CA ILE A 41 -4.55 -6.77 -1.33
C ILE A 41 -5.44 -7.59 -2.26
N HIS A 42 -4.87 -8.53 -3.02
CA HIS A 42 -5.62 -9.37 -3.95
C HIS A 42 -6.58 -10.32 -3.20
N SER A 43 -6.13 -10.92 -2.09
CA SER A 43 -6.95 -11.80 -1.27
C SER A 43 -8.17 -11.07 -0.69
N VAL A 44 -8.01 -9.83 -0.21
CA VAL A 44 -9.13 -9.03 0.30
C VAL A 44 -10.12 -8.70 -0.82
N ASN A 45 -9.64 -8.34 -2.01
CA ASN A 45 -10.53 -8.08 -3.14
C ASN A 45 -11.33 -9.32 -3.56
N GLU A 46 -10.68 -10.49 -3.60
CA GLU A 46 -11.38 -11.76 -3.87
C GLU A 46 -12.44 -12.07 -2.80
N MET A 47 -12.15 -11.84 -1.52
CA MET A 47 -13.11 -12.04 -0.44
C MET A 47 -14.28 -11.07 -0.53
N LEU A 48 -14.04 -9.79 -0.87
CA LEU A 48 -15.10 -8.81 -1.11
C LEU A 48 -16.04 -9.25 -2.23
N LEU A 49 -15.48 -9.75 -3.34
CA LEU A 49 -16.27 -10.19 -4.47
C LEU A 49 -17.08 -11.43 -4.12
N LYS A 50 -16.44 -12.42 -3.50
CA LYS A 50 -17.05 -13.71 -3.15
C LYS A 50 -18.19 -13.58 -2.14
N HIS A 51 -18.01 -12.74 -1.12
CA HIS A 51 -18.92 -12.69 0.02
C HIS A 51 -19.90 -11.52 -0.02
N PHE A 52 -19.59 -10.44 -0.75
CA PHE A 52 -20.38 -9.22 -0.77
C PHE A 52 -20.74 -8.72 -2.16
N GLY A 53 -20.18 -9.32 -3.23
CA GLY A 53 -20.37 -8.83 -4.60
C GLY A 53 -19.80 -7.43 -4.81
N GLN A 54 -18.80 -7.04 -4.03
CA GLN A 54 -18.13 -5.74 -4.07
C GLN A 54 -16.64 -5.90 -4.41
N THR A 55 -15.98 -4.82 -4.81
CA THR A 55 -14.52 -4.77 -5.00
C THR A 55 -13.90 -3.74 -4.08
N LEU A 56 -12.58 -3.67 -4.03
CA LEU A 56 -11.87 -2.57 -3.36
C LEU A 56 -12.20 -1.20 -3.97
N GLY A 57 -12.62 -1.16 -5.25
CA GLY A 57 -13.07 0.04 -5.98
C GLY A 57 -14.52 0.47 -5.71
N SER A 58 -15.37 -0.43 -5.21
CA SER A 58 -16.79 -0.18 -4.95
C SER A 58 -17.06 1.04 -4.08
N LYS A 59 -18.07 1.85 -4.43
CA LYS A 59 -18.51 2.99 -3.63
C LYS A 59 -18.98 2.55 -2.24
N GLY A 60 -18.57 3.28 -1.20
CA GLY A 60 -18.91 2.97 0.20
C GLY A 60 -18.02 1.89 0.85
N VAL A 61 -17.07 1.30 0.13
CA VAL A 61 -16.04 0.42 0.70
C VAL A 61 -14.87 1.28 1.19
N HIS A 62 -14.84 1.61 2.48
CA HIS A 62 -13.73 2.37 3.06
C HIS A 62 -12.57 1.45 3.46
N ILE A 63 -11.35 1.86 3.15
CA ILE A 63 -10.11 1.11 3.43
C ILE A 63 -9.30 1.92 4.44
N LEU A 64 -8.91 1.28 5.54
CA LEU A 64 -8.15 1.88 6.62
C LEU A 64 -6.87 1.08 6.86
N ASP A 65 -5.72 1.76 6.79
CA ASP A 65 -4.45 1.27 7.31
C ASP A 65 -4.14 1.99 8.65
N PRO A 66 -4.38 1.35 9.81
CA PRO A 66 -4.20 1.99 11.11
C PRO A 66 -2.73 2.16 11.51
N PHE A 67 -1.78 1.57 10.77
CA PHE A 67 -0.35 1.61 11.05
C PHE A 67 0.44 1.76 9.75
N VAL A 68 0.27 2.91 9.07
CA VAL A 68 0.65 3.05 7.66
C VAL A 68 2.14 2.90 7.40
N GLY A 69 2.99 3.22 8.38
CA GLY A 69 4.44 3.18 8.24
C GLY A 69 4.90 3.98 7.02
N THR A 70 5.54 3.31 6.05
CA THR A 70 6.01 3.91 4.80
C THR A 70 4.93 4.08 3.73
N GLY A 71 3.68 3.72 4.00
CA GLY A 71 2.59 3.79 3.02
C GLY A 71 2.58 2.66 2.00
N THR A 72 3.24 1.53 2.29
CA THR A 72 3.36 0.42 1.35
C THR A 72 2.00 -0.14 0.95
N PHE A 73 1.08 -0.39 1.90
CA PHE A 73 -0.26 -0.90 1.56
C PHE A 73 -1.06 0.07 0.68
N ILE A 74 -1.10 1.36 1.02
CA ILE A 74 -1.84 2.36 0.25
C ILE A 74 -1.25 2.52 -1.16
N THR A 75 0.08 2.62 -1.28
CA THR A 75 0.73 2.79 -2.57
C THR A 75 0.58 1.55 -3.47
N ARG A 76 0.75 0.34 -2.92
CA ARG A 76 0.53 -0.91 -3.66
C ARG A 76 -0.92 -1.08 -4.07
N LEU A 77 -1.88 -0.71 -3.21
CA LEU A 77 -3.30 -0.74 -3.54
C LEU A 77 -3.62 0.14 -4.75
N LEU A 78 -3.15 1.39 -4.75
CA LEU A 78 -3.36 2.32 -5.87
C LEU A 78 -2.68 1.85 -7.17
N GLN A 79 -1.60 1.07 -7.07
CA GLN A 79 -0.87 0.51 -8.21
C GLN A 79 -1.37 -0.86 -8.67
N SER A 80 -2.22 -1.52 -7.89
CA SER A 80 -2.66 -2.90 -8.13
C SER A 80 -3.54 -3.07 -9.38
N GLY A 81 -4.17 -1.99 -9.84
CA GLY A 81 -5.19 -2.05 -10.90
C GLY A 81 -6.55 -2.58 -10.43
N LEU A 82 -6.74 -2.82 -9.12
CA LEU A 82 -8.02 -3.27 -8.55
C LEU A 82 -9.03 -2.13 -8.32
N ILE A 83 -8.56 -0.88 -8.37
CA ILE A 83 -9.39 0.33 -8.36
C ILE A 83 -9.36 0.92 -9.76
N GLY A 84 -10.53 1.02 -10.40
CA GLY A 84 -10.66 1.57 -11.75
C GLY A 84 -10.26 3.06 -11.82
N PRO A 85 -9.79 3.57 -12.96
CA PRO A 85 -9.44 4.98 -13.13
C PRO A 85 -10.57 5.95 -12.74
N GLU A 86 -11.82 5.60 -13.03
CA GLU A 86 -13.03 6.35 -12.72
C GLU A 86 -13.42 6.33 -11.24
N GLU A 87 -12.94 5.32 -10.49
CA GLU A 87 -13.18 5.17 -9.06
C GLU A 87 -12.08 5.86 -8.23
N MET A 88 -10.90 6.03 -8.84
CA MET A 88 -9.66 6.44 -8.19
C MET A 88 -9.78 7.76 -7.43
N GLU A 89 -10.37 8.79 -8.04
CA GLU A 89 -10.46 10.11 -7.40
C GLU A 89 -11.31 10.06 -6.13
N ARG A 90 -12.49 9.43 -6.18
CA ARG A 90 -13.35 9.25 -5.01
C ARG A 90 -12.63 8.43 -3.95
N LYS A 91 -12.02 7.31 -4.34
CA LYS A 91 -11.30 6.42 -3.42
C LYS A 91 -10.22 7.18 -2.67
N TYR A 92 -9.38 7.89 -3.41
CA TYR A 92 -8.26 8.63 -2.85
C TYR A 92 -8.69 9.78 -1.93
N ARG A 93 -9.75 10.51 -2.29
CA ARG A 93 -10.20 11.67 -1.51
C ARG A 93 -11.02 11.32 -0.27
N GLU A 94 -11.85 10.27 -0.34
CA GLU A 94 -12.95 10.08 0.60
C GLU A 94 -12.97 8.70 1.28
N GLU A 95 -12.37 7.68 0.66
CA GLU A 95 -12.57 6.28 1.07
C GLU A 95 -11.26 5.55 1.42
N LEU A 96 -10.10 6.21 1.33
CA LEU A 96 -8.79 5.71 1.75
C LEU A 96 -8.30 6.47 2.98
N HIS A 97 -8.01 5.73 4.05
CA HIS A 97 -7.62 6.27 5.35
C HIS A 97 -6.31 5.62 5.82
N ALA A 98 -5.43 6.43 6.39
CA ALA A 98 -4.14 5.98 6.91
C ALA A 98 -3.72 6.81 8.13
N ASN A 99 -3.20 6.13 9.16
CA ASN A 99 -2.67 6.74 10.39
C ASN A 99 -1.17 6.48 10.56
#